data_AF-C0QJH7-F1
#
_entry.id   AF-C0QJH7-F1
#
_cell.length_a   1.000
_cell.length_b   1.000
_cell.length_c   1.000
_cell.angle_alpha   90.00
_cell.angle_beta   90.00
_cell.angle_gamma   90.00
#
_symmetry.space_group_name_H-M   'P 1'
#
loop_
_entity.id
_entity.type
_entity.pdbx_description
1 polymer ?
#
loop_
_entity_poly.entity_id
_entity_poly.type
_entity_poly.pdbx_seq_one_letter_code
_entity_poly.pdbx_strand_id
1 'polypeptide(L)'
;MSILERLKKMGQKEPEIRQFCLQTIRFKQFLQNARALFAFFDDGREKSLGEYIFDRHYVTTLIDAVVERLGMMVYDASVLAPASGKELYASYDAHKLRARRLLTLDPSGKNTKAPETTGSTDPEYQLLFDALNWFNGKETTQDPTVMAFMEQIFFKVIQSMDSGLGEIQGVESMAAMERLTGLKARPGRPGDLGIYLVDLWKDGAVEPKQERPTRHGISLPLAYLLKDAKAKQTGETTDKTHNPPEWIAGVSEHQLSLNRVKPDFKFRLESFACGEAQSDFIFIFADKSMGLDNLLSPGFHVERTDYGQFAWRLDISTQALEEELMMIGHTLFK
;
A
#
# COMPACT_ATOMS: atom_id res chain seq x y z
N MET A 1 19.36 38.77 11.99
CA MET A 1 19.04 37.53 11.26
C MET A 1 18.75 37.87 9.81
N SER A 2 19.56 37.37 8.88
CA SER A 2 19.44 37.71 7.46
C SER A 2 18.43 36.83 6.73
N ILE A 3 17.86 37.34 5.64
CA ILE A 3 16.93 36.58 4.77
C ILE A 3 17.58 35.30 4.21
N LEU A 4 18.91 35.30 4.02
CA LEU A 4 19.67 34.14 3.59
C LEU A 4 19.71 33.02 4.64
N GLU A 5 19.69 33.35 5.94
CA GLU A 5 19.61 32.36 7.02
C GLU A 5 18.19 31.76 7.13
N ARG A 6 17.16 32.54 6.78
CA ARG A 6 15.76 32.06 6.71
C ARG A 6 15.55 31.13 5.52
N LEU A 7 16.12 31.45 4.35
CA LEU A 7 16.04 30.62 3.15
C LEU A 7 16.83 29.30 3.30
N LYS A 8 18.00 29.31 3.96
CA LYS A 8 18.75 28.09 4.28
C LYS A 8 18.00 27.13 5.21
N LYS A 9 17.16 27.64 6.11
CA LYS A 9 16.30 26.82 6.99
C LYS A 9 15.05 26.26 6.30
N MET A 10 14.58 26.89 5.22
CA MET A 10 13.44 26.40 4.43
C MET A 10 13.87 25.34 3.41
N GLY A 11 14.99 25.54 2.72
CA GLY A 11 15.43 24.65 1.63
C GLY A 11 15.90 23.25 2.05
N GLN A 12 16.21 22.99 3.33
CA GLN A 12 16.55 21.65 3.82
C GLN A 12 15.33 20.85 4.33
N LYS A 13 14.14 21.46 4.44
CA LYS A 13 12.95 20.84 5.07
C LYS A 13 11.84 20.45 4.09
N GLU A 14 11.86 21.05 2.91
CA GLU A 14 11.15 20.60 1.70
C GLU A 14 11.46 19.17 1.22
N PRO A 15 12.72 18.66 1.24
CA PRO A 15 13.01 17.32 0.76
C PRO A 15 12.35 16.22 1.59
N GLU A 16 12.19 16.40 2.90
CA GLU A 16 11.60 15.39 3.78
C GLU A 16 10.08 15.25 3.55
N ILE A 17 9.35 16.36 3.41
CA ILE A 17 7.92 16.33 3.05
C ILE A 17 7.75 15.71 1.66
N ARG A 18 8.60 16.10 0.71
CA ARG A 18 8.56 15.53 -0.66
C ARG A 18 8.86 14.04 -0.66
N GLN A 19 9.82 13.60 0.16
CA GLN A 19 10.15 12.19 0.34
C GLN A 19 8.98 11.43 0.97
N PHE A 20 8.34 11.96 2.01
CA PHE A 20 7.14 11.37 2.61
C PHE A 20 6.00 11.25 1.59
N CYS A 21 5.71 12.32 0.82
CA CYS A 21 4.71 12.29 -0.24
C CYS A 21 5.04 11.23 -1.29
N LEU A 22 6.30 11.18 -1.75
CA LEU A 22 6.74 10.22 -2.75
C LEU A 22 6.64 8.78 -2.23
N GLN A 23 7.10 8.49 -1.02
CA GLN A 23 6.96 7.19 -0.37
C GLN A 23 5.48 6.82 -0.21
N THR A 24 4.62 7.76 0.16
CA THR A 24 3.18 7.53 0.32
C THR A 24 2.50 7.20 -1.01
N ILE A 25 2.77 7.98 -2.05
CA ILE A 25 2.22 7.74 -3.39
C ILE A 25 2.72 6.40 -3.94
N ARG A 26 4.02 6.11 -3.79
CA ARG A 26 4.63 4.86 -4.27
C ARG A 26 4.13 3.65 -3.52
N PHE A 27 3.93 3.75 -2.21
CA PHE A 27 3.38 2.65 -1.42
C PHE A 27 1.92 2.36 -1.79
N LYS A 28 1.12 3.39 -2.07
CA LYS A 28 -0.22 3.17 -2.64
C LYS A 28 -0.15 2.44 -3.98
N GLN A 29 0.67 2.90 -4.92
CA GLN A 29 0.80 2.26 -6.23
C GLN A 29 1.27 0.80 -6.10
N PHE A 30 2.21 0.55 -5.19
CA PHE A 30 2.66 -0.78 -4.80
C PHE A 30 1.49 -1.68 -4.36
N LEU A 31 0.63 -1.21 -3.44
CA LEU A 31 -0.58 -1.95 -3.01
C LEU A 31 -1.58 -2.17 -4.16
N GLN A 32 -1.77 -1.17 -5.03
CA GLN A 32 -2.67 -1.28 -6.19
C GLN A 32 -2.16 -2.32 -7.20
N ASN A 33 -0.85 -2.38 -7.44
CA ASN A 33 -0.23 -3.37 -8.30
C ASN A 33 -0.36 -4.79 -7.71
N ALA A 34 -0.17 -4.95 -6.39
CA ALA A 34 -0.38 -6.22 -5.71
C ALA A 34 -1.83 -6.72 -5.83
N ARG A 35 -2.81 -5.83 -5.62
CA ARG A 35 -4.23 -6.17 -5.82
C ARG A 35 -4.55 -6.59 -7.24
N ALA A 36 -4.03 -5.88 -8.25
CA ALA A 36 -4.24 -6.25 -9.65
C ALA A 36 -3.73 -7.66 -9.96
N LEU A 37 -2.59 -8.05 -9.36
CA LEU A 37 -2.05 -9.41 -9.47
C LEU A 37 -2.98 -10.46 -8.84
N PHE A 38 -3.56 -10.19 -7.67
CA PHE A 38 -4.59 -11.07 -7.08
C PHE A 38 -5.82 -11.19 -8.00
N ALA A 39 -6.30 -10.09 -8.57
CA ALA A 39 -7.45 -10.10 -9.47
C ALA A 39 -7.21 -10.94 -10.74
N PHE A 40 -6.00 -10.86 -11.33
CA PHE A 40 -5.62 -11.71 -12.46
C PHE A 40 -5.60 -13.20 -12.11
N PHE A 41 -5.12 -13.53 -10.91
CA PHE A 41 -5.13 -14.92 -10.44
C PHE A 41 -6.54 -15.44 -10.23
N ASP A 42 -7.42 -14.66 -9.60
CA ASP A 42 -8.80 -15.05 -9.35
C ASP A 42 -9.59 -15.21 -10.67
N ASP A 43 -9.40 -14.31 -11.65
CA ASP A 43 -10.00 -14.43 -12.98
C ASP A 43 -9.54 -15.73 -13.67
N GLY A 44 -8.23 -15.98 -13.73
CA GLY A 44 -7.70 -17.21 -14.32
C GLY A 44 -8.20 -18.48 -13.61
N ARG A 45 -8.29 -18.46 -12.28
CA ARG A 45 -8.86 -19.57 -11.50
C ARG A 45 -10.32 -19.80 -11.86
N GLU A 46 -11.14 -18.74 -11.94
CA GLU A 46 -12.54 -18.85 -12.35
C GLU A 46 -12.67 -19.50 -13.73
N LYS A 47 -11.85 -19.07 -14.70
CA LYS A 47 -11.85 -19.65 -16.05
C LYS A 47 -11.43 -21.12 -16.07
N SER A 48 -10.50 -21.52 -15.20
CA SER A 48 -10.09 -22.93 -15.09
C SER A 48 -11.12 -23.86 -14.44
N LEU A 49 -12.09 -23.33 -13.68
CA LEU A 49 -13.08 -24.11 -12.92
C LEU A 49 -14.42 -24.29 -13.65
N GLY A 50 -14.62 -23.68 -14.83
CA GLY A 50 -15.92 -23.56 -15.49
C GLY A 50 -15.99 -24.06 -16.94
N GLU A 51 -17.16 -23.91 -17.56
CA GLU A 51 -17.48 -24.20 -18.98
C GLU A 51 -16.96 -23.12 -19.95
N TYR A 52 -15.98 -22.31 -19.54
CA TYR A 52 -15.55 -21.14 -20.30
C TYR A 52 -14.72 -21.53 -21.52
N ILE A 53 -15.19 -21.18 -22.71
CA ILE A 53 -14.38 -21.30 -23.92
C ILE A 53 -13.52 -20.04 -24.03
N PHE A 54 -12.21 -20.20 -23.94
CA PHE A 54 -11.23 -19.15 -24.17
C PHE A 54 -10.20 -19.62 -25.18
N ASP A 55 -9.49 -18.68 -25.79
CA ASP A 55 -8.44 -18.96 -26.77
C ASP A 55 -7.05 -18.74 -26.16
N ARG A 56 -6.02 -19.08 -26.93
CA ARG A 56 -4.63 -18.83 -26.54
C ARG A 56 -4.34 -17.34 -26.32
N HIS A 57 -5.08 -16.45 -26.98
CA HIS A 57 -4.88 -15.01 -26.83
C HIS A 57 -5.21 -14.56 -25.41
N TYR A 58 -6.32 -15.05 -24.83
CA TYR A 58 -6.67 -14.80 -23.43
C TYR A 58 -5.51 -15.15 -22.48
N VAL A 59 -4.99 -16.38 -22.56
CA VAL A 59 -3.93 -16.84 -21.65
C VAL A 59 -2.63 -16.05 -21.86
N THR A 60 -2.34 -15.68 -23.10
CA THR A 60 -1.18 -14.84 -23.45
C THR A 60 -1.31 -13.45 -22.83
N THR A 61 -2.47 -12.80 -22.99
CA THR A 61 -2.77 -11.50 -22.40
C THR A 61 -2.73 -11.54 -20.88
N LEU A 62 -3.22 -12.62 -20.26
CA LEU A 62 -3.12 -12.83 -18.81
C LEU A 62 -1.65 -12.86 -18.36
N ILE A 63 -0.82 -13.69 -19.00
CA ILE A 63 0.62 -13.80 -18.66
C ILE A 63 1.34 -12.45 -18.85
N ASP A 64 1.08 -11.74 -19.95
CA ASP A 64 1.69 -10.44 -20.23
C ASP A 64 1.27 -9.39 -19.19
N ALA A 65 -0.02 -9.33 -18.85
CA ALA A 65 -0.54 -8.39 -17.85
C ALA A 65 0.07 -8.65 -16.46
N VAL A 66 0.26 -9.92 -16.10
CA VAL A 66 0.94 -10.34 -14.87
C VAL A 66 2.39 -9.85 -14.86
N VAL A 67 3.14 -10.09 -15.93
CA VAL A 67 4.54 -9.64 -16.04
C VAL A 67 4.62 -8.12 -15.93
N GLU A 68 3.76 -7.39 -16.65
CA GLU A 68 3.73 -5.93 -16.61
C GLU A 68 3.45 -5.41 -15.20
N ARG A 69 2.41 -5.93 -14.54
CA ARG A 69 2.05 -5.50 -13.17
C ARG A 69 3.11 -5.86 -12.14
N LEU A 70 3.75 -7.02 -12.27
CA LEU A 70 4.86 -7.41 -11.42
C LEU A 70 6.05 -6.45 -11.61
N GLY A 71 6.33 -6.03 -12.84
CA GLY A 71 7.34 -5.03 -13.15
C GLY A 71 7.04 -3.66 -12.51
N MET A 72 5.79 -3.21 -12.55
CA MET A 72 5.35 -1.98 -11.87
C MET A 72 5.50 -2.09 -10.35
N MET A 73 5.12 -3.23 -9.76
CA MET A 73 5.30 -3.50 -8.33
C MET A 73 6.77 -3.48 -7.92
N VAL A 74 7.66 -4.08 -8.71
CA VAL A 74 9.12 -4.07 -8.48
C VAL A 74 9.71 -2.67 -8.63
N TYR A 75 9.21 -1.88 -9.57
CA TYR A 75 9.59 -0.48 -9.71
C TYR A 75 9.24 0.32 -8.46
N ASP A 76 7.98 0.26 -8.01
CA ASP A 76 7.55 0.98 -6.80
C ASP A 76 8.32 0.48 -5.57
N ALA A 77 8.53 -0.83 -5.43
CA ALA A 77 9.34 -1.41 -4.38
C ALA A 77 10.81 -0.95 -4.41
N SER A 78 11.39 -0.76 -5.58
CA SER A 78 12.77 -0.23 -5.72
C SER A 78 12.88 1.24 -5.33
N VAL A 79 11.78 2.00 -5.44
CA VAL A 79 11.73 3.37 -4.94
C VAL A 79 11.56 3.39 -3.40
N LEU A 80 10.78 2.46 -2.86
CA LEU A 80 10.50 2.35 -1.42
C LEU A 80 11.64 1.70 -0.64
N ALA A 81 12.35 0.75 -1.26
CA ALA A 81 13.47 0.00 -0.71
C ALA A 81 14.67 -0.01 -1.69
N PRO A 82 15.36 1.14 -1.88
CA PRO A 82 16.42 1.27 -2.87
C PRO A 82 17.55 0.25 -2.75
N ALA A 83 17.90 -0.12 -1.51
CA ALA A 83 18.95 -1.11 -1.23
C ALA A 83 18.64 -2.50 -1.83
N SER A 84 17.36 -2.86 -1.96
CA SER A 84 16.92 -4.15 -2.50
C SER A 84 16.69 -4.14 -4.01
N GLY A 85 16.71 -2.97 -4.67
CA GLY A 85 16.24 -2.83 -6.05
C GLY A 85 16.94 -3.77 -7.04
N LYS A 86 18.28 -3.89 -6.96
CA LYS A 86 19.05 -4.75 -7.87
C LYS A 86 18.64 -6.23 -7.79
N GLU A 87 18.43 -6.73 -6.58
CA GLU A 87 18.01 -8.11 -6.33
C GLU A 87 16.57 -8.35 -6.79
N LEU A 88 15.68 -7.38 -6.56
CA LEU A 88 14.29 -7.44 -7.00
C LEU A 88 14.18 -7.48 -8.54
N TYR A 89 14.94 -6.63 -9.25
CA TYR A 89 14.96 -6.67 -10.72
C TYR A 89 15.55 -7.97 -11.27
N ALA A 90 16.59 -8.53 -10.64
CA ALA A 90 17.15 -9.81 -11.05
C ALA A 90 16.14 -10.96 -10.90
N SER A 91 15.37 -10.97 -9.80
CA SER A 91 14.30 -11.94 -9.57
C SER A 91 13.16 -11.75 -10.58
N TYR A 92 12.77 -10.50 -10.84
CA TYR A 92 11.79 -10.16 -11.87
C TYR A 92 12.21 -10.61 -13.28
N ASP A 93 13.50 -10.47 -13.63
CA ASP A 93 14.02 -10.96 -14.91
C ASP A 93 13.86 -12.48 -15.05
N ALA A 94 14.02 -13.24 -13.96
CA ALA A 94 13.74 -14.68 -13.94
C ALA A 94 12.25 -14.97 -14.19
N HIS A 95 11.33 -14.20 -13.60
CA HIS A 95 9.90 -14.30 -13.86
C HIS A 95 9.55 -13.98 -15.33
N LYS A 96 10.17 -12.95 -15.93
CA LYS A 96 10.01 -12.66 -17.37
C LYS A 96 10.47 -13.81 -18.25
N LEU A 97 11.61 -14.43 -17.93
CA LEU A 97 12.10 -15.58 -18.68
C LEU A 97 11.17 -16.78 -18.54
N ARG A 98 10.63 -17.03 -17.34
CA ARG A 98 9.67 -18.10 -17.09
C ARG A 98 8.35 -17.87 -17.85
N ALA A 99 7.82 -16.65 -17.84
CA ALA A 99 6.65 -16.27 -18.62
C ALA A 99 6.86 -16.52 -20.12
N ARG A 100 8.02 -16.13 -20.67
CA ARG A 100 8.37 -16.41 -22.07
C ARG A 100 8.42 -17.92 -22.35
N ARG A 101 9.01 -18.71 -21.45
CA ARG A 101 9.07 -20.18 -21.59
C ARG A 101 7.67 -20.79 -21.67
N LEU A 102 6.74 -20.36 -20.82
CA LEU A 102 5.33 -20.78 -20.86
C LEU A 102 4.70 -20.52 -22.22
N LEU A 103 4.90 -19.33 -22.79
CA LEU A 103 4.33 -18.95 -24.08
C LEU A 103 4.98 -19.68 -25.27
N THR A 104 6.25 -20.08 -25.16
CA THR A 104 7.01 -20.79 -26.21
C THR A 104 6.90 -22.30 -26.17
N LEU A 105 6.37 -22.89 -25.09
CA LEU A 105 6.14 -24.33 -25.01
C LEU A 105 5.05 -24.71 -26.02
N ASP A 106 5.47 -25.36 -27.08
CA ASP A 106 4.58 -25.92 -28.09
C ASP A 106 3.84 -27.14 -27.49
N PRO A 107 2.51 -27.23 -27.60
CA PRO A 107 1.75 -28.40 -27.13
C PRO A 107 2.11 -29.70 -27.87
N SER A 108 2.86 -29.63 -28.98
CA SER A 108 3.35 -30.77 -29.76
C SER A 108 4.70 -31.34 -29.32
N GLY A 109 5.32 -30.80 -28.27
CA GLY A 109 6.62 -31.27 -27.75
C GLY A 109 6.54 -32.56 -26.93
N LYS A 110 6.42 -33.72 -27.58
CA LYS A 110 6.69 -35.03 -26.97
C LYS A 110 8.07 -35.05 -26.32
N ASN A 111 8.11 -35.17 -24.99
CA ASN A 111 9.11 -35.84 -24.13
C ASN A 111 8.65 -35.53 -22.68
N THR A 112 8.13 -36.43 -21.85
CA THR A 112 8.60 -37.76 -21.47
C THR A 112 7.50 -38.43 -20.64
N LYS A 113 7.22 -39.72 -20.90
CA LYS A 113 6.52 -40.72 -20.06
C LYS A 113 5.77 -40.20 -18.82
N ALA A 114 4.47 -39.95 -18.94
CA ALA A 114 3.54 -39.92 -17.82
C ALA A 114 2.38 -40.91 -18.10
N PRO A 115 1.84 -41.59 -17.06
CA PRO A 115 0.92 -42.70 -17.20
C PRO A 115 -0.46 -42.22 -17.69
N GLU A 116 -1.06 -43.02 -18.56
CA GLU A 116 -2.40 -42.85 -19.09
C GLU A 116 -3.41 -42.64 -17.95
N THR A 117 -3.86 -41.41 -17.78
CA THR A 117 -5.09 -41.08 -17.06
C THR A 117 -5.87 -40.09 -17.92
N THR A 118 -6.81 -40.67 -18.67
CA THR A 118 -8.12 -40.09 -19.08
C THR A 118 -8.21 -38.57 -19.26
N GLY A 119 -8.34 -38.15 -20.52
CA GLY A 119 -8.85 -36.83 -20.91
C GLY A 119 -7.97 -36.19 -21.97
N SER A 120 -8.53 -35.95 -23.15
CA SER A 120 -7.93 -35.05 -24.15
C SER A 120 -7.87 -33.64 -23.53
N THR A 121 -6.78 -33.29 -22.86
CA THR A 121 -6.61 -31.96 -22.27
C THR A 121 -6.40 -30.97 -23.41
N ASP A 122 -7.38 -30.09 -23.59
CA ASP A 122 -7.30 -28.93 -24.47
C ASP A 122 -5.99 -28.15 -24.17
N PRO A 123 -5.14 -27.87 -25.19
CA PRO A 123 -3.83 -27.27 -24.97
C PRO A 123 -3.92 -25.85 -24.39
N GLU A 124 -5.01 -25.11 -24.65
CA GLU A 124 -5.26 -23.81 -24.05
C GLU A 124 -5.52 -23.95 -22.54
N TYR A 125 -6.29 -24.97 -22.13
CA TYR A 125 -6.51 -25.26 -20.71
C TYR A 125 -5.25 -25.70 -19.99
N GLN A 126 -4.39 -26.49 -20.64
CA GLN A 126 -3.10 -26.86 -20.07
C GLN A 126 -2.20 -25.63 -19.88
N LEU A 127 -2.16 -24.72 -20.85
CA LEU A 127 -1.38 -23.48 -20.74
C LEU A 127 -1.91 -22.60 -19.60
N LEU A 128 -3.23 -22.49 -19.43
CA LEU A 128 -3.83 -21.75 -18.31
C LEU A 128 -3.46 -22.42 -16.97
N PHE A 129 -3.53 -23.74 -16.88
CA PHE A 129 -3.14 -24.47 -15.67
C PHE A 129 -1.66 -24.26 -15.32
N ASP A 130 -0.76 -24.30 -16.30
CA ASP A 130 0.66 -24.04 -16.12
C ASP A 130 0.93 -22.59 -15.69
N ALA A 131 0.18 -21.63 -16.25
CA ALA A 131 0.24 -20.22 -15.86
C ALA A 131 -0.22 -20.03 -14.40
N LEU A 132 -1.32 -20.66 -13.99
CA LEU A 132 -1.82 -20.60 -12.61
C LEU A 132 -0.86 -21.27 -11.62
N ASN A 133 -0.20 -22.37 -12.02
CA ASN A 133 0.85 -23.00 -11.21
C ASN A 133 2.10 -22.12 -11.08
N TRP A 134 2.48 -21.41 -12.14
CA TRP A 134 3.52 -20.39 -12.03
C TRP A 134 3.10 -19.25 -11.09
N PHE A 135 1.82 -18.91 -11.07
CA PHE A 135 1.29 -17.85 -10.24
C PHE A 135 1.28 -18.20 -8.74
N ASN A 136 0.70 -19.35 -8.37
CA ASN A 136 0.49 -19.75 -6.98
C ASN A 136 0.48 -21.28 -6.76
N GLY A 137 1.18 -22.05 -7.60
CA GLY A 137 1.29 -23.50 -7.47
C GLY A 137 2.15 -23.93 -6.28
N LYS A 138 2.10 -25.23 -5.93
CA LYS A 138 3.05 -25.80 -4.95
C LYS A 138 4.46 -25.71 -5.54
N GLU A 139 5.44 -25.32 -4.72
CA GLU A 139 6.87 -25.28 -5.08
C GLU A 139 7.39 -26.68 -5.45
N THR A 140 7.09 -27.15 -6.65
CA THR A 140 7.59 -28.44 -7.17
C THR A 140 8.82 -28.27 -8.06
N THR A 141 9.27 -27.04 -8.27
CA THR A 141 10.42 -26.70 -9.11
C THR A 141 11.17 -25.54 -8.49
N GLN A 142 12.49 -25.52 -8.64
CA GLN A 142 13.47 -24.58 -8.07
C GLN A 142 13.22 -23.07 -8.32
N ASP A 143 12.13 -22.70 -8.97
CA ASP A 143 11.77 -21.34 -9.33
C ASP A 143 10.56 -20.84 -8.48
N PRO A 144 10.68 -19.70 -7.76
CA PRO A 144 9.60 -19.17 -6.94
C PRO A 144 8.35 -18.81 -7.77
N THR A 145 7.19 -18.88 -7.13
CA THR A 145 5.91 -18.46 -7.72
C THR A 145 5.78 -16.94 -7.72
N VAL A 146 4.86 -16.40 -8.51
CA VAL A 146 4.56 -14.96 -8.50
C VAL A 146 4.13 -14.50 -7.10
N MET A 147 3.26 -15.27 -6.42
CA MET A 147 2.83 -14.95 -5.06
C MET A 147 3.99 -14.98 -4.05
N ALA A 148 4.84 -16.00 -4.09
CA ALA A 148 6.01 -16.08 -3.20
C ALA A 148 6.97 -14.89 -3.42
N PHE A 149 7.14 -14.47 -4.67
CA PHE A 149 7.94 -13.29 -4.98
C PHE A 149 7.26 -11.99 -4.51
N MET A 150 5.94 -11.86 -4.66
CA MET A 150 5.18 -10.73 -4.11
C MET A 150 5.37 -10.61 -2.59
N GLU A 151 5.25 -11.71 -1.85
CA GLU A 151 5.50 -11.76 -0.40
C GLU A 151 6.92 -11.26 -0.05
N GLN A 152 7.94 -11.72 -0.78
CA GLN A 152 9.32 -11.25 -0.59
C GLN A 152 9.49 -9.75 -0.87
N ILE A 153 8.81 -9.22 -1.89
CA ILE A 153 8.84 -7.78 -2.19
C ILE A 153 8.19 -7.00 -1.03
N PHE A 154 7.00 -7.41 -0.59
CA PHE A 154 6.31 -6.80 0.55
C PHE A 154 7.21 -6.75 1.78
N PHE A 155 7.84 -7.86 2.09
CA PHE A 155 8.76 -7.97 3.20
C PHE A 155 9.92 -6.95 3.12
N LYS A 156 10.61 -6.87 1.97
CA LYS A 156 11.72 -5.93 1.76
C LYS A 156 11.28 -4.47 1.86
N VAL A 157 10.10 -4.16 1.31
CA VAL A 157 9.51 -2.81 1.35
C VAL A 157 9.23 -2.38 2.78
N ILE A 158 8.65 -3.27 3.60
CA ILE A 158 8.34 -2.98 5.01
C ILE A 158 9.61 -2.85 5.85
N GLN A 159 10.60 -3.73 5.65
CA GLN A 159 11.91 -3.61 6.32
C GLN A 159 12.62 -2.30 6.00
N SER A 160 12.55 -1.84 4.75
CA SER A 160 13.18 -0.56 4.39
C SER A 160 12.44 0.65 4.96
N MET A 161 11.12 0.54 5.16
CA MET A 161 10.36 1.58 5.85
C MET A 161 10.70 1.66 7.33
N ASP A 162 11.05 0.53 7.97
CA ASP A 162 11.54 0.47 9.34
C ASP A 162 12.85 1.28 9.51
N SER A 163 13.77 1.12 8.55
CA SER A 163 15.08 1.77 8.58
C SER A 163 15.07 3.23 8.11
N GLY A 164 14.11 3.62 7.26
CA GLY A 164 14.01 4.99 6.71
C GLY A 164 13.20 5.99 7.53
N LEU A 165 12.21 5.54 8.32
CA LEU A 165 11.42 6.43 9.19
C LEU A 165 12.13 6.78 10.50
N GLY A 166 13.13 5.98 10.89
CA GLY A 166 14.01 6.27 12.02
C GLY A 166 14.99 7.44 11.80
N GLU A 167 15.13 7.91 10.56
CA GLU A 167 16.04 9.01 10.17
C GLU A 167 15.32 10.32 9.79
N ILE A 168 14.01 10.46 10.05
CA ILE A 168 13.46 11.83 10.20
C ILE A 168 14.00 12.33 11.53
N GLN A 169 15.19 12.95 11.50
CA GLN A 169 15.89 13.45 12.67
C GLN A 169 14.91 14.26 13.55
N GLY A 170 14.75 13.74 14.76
CA GLY A 170 13.65 14.08 15.65
C GLY A 170 13.57 15.56 15.98
N VAL A 171 12.32 15.99 16.23
CA VAL A 171 11.92 17.25 16.90
C VAL A 171 12.27 18.55 16.14
N GLU A 172 13.45 18.69 15.52
CA GLU A 172 13.88 19.88 14.78
C GLU A 172 13.30 19.97 13.37
N SER A 173 13.00 18.84 12.73
CA SER A 173 12.26 18.82 11.47
C SER A 173 10.79 19.23 11.70
N MET A 174 10.15 18.72 12.76
CA MET A 174 8.73 18.98 13.06
C MET A 174 8.42 20.42 13.49
N ALA A 175 9.25 21.04 14.34
CA ALA A 175 9.09 22.45 14.73
C ALA A 175 9.24 23.44 13.56
N ALA A 176 9.66 22.95 12.40
CA ALA A 176 9.75 23.72 11.18
C ALA A 176 8.78 23.26 10.08
N MET A 177 8.30 22.01 10.12
CA MET A 177 7.11 21.57 9.39
C MET A 177 5.84 22.31 9.87
N GLU A 178 5.74 22.64 11.17
CA GLU A 178 4.70 23.56 11.70
C GLU A 178 4.80 24.98 11.10
N ARG A 179 6.01 25.42 10.70
CA ARG A 179 6.24 26.77 10.16
C ARG A 179 6.03 26.88 8.66
N LEU A 180 6.10 25.77 7.92
CA LEU A 180 6.08 25.74 6.46
C LEU A 180 4.68 25.61 5.85
N THR A 181 3.69 25.08 6.56
CA THR A 181 2.38 24.79 5.95
C THR A 181 1.25 25.75 6.33
N GLY A 182 1.52 26.81 7.11
CA GLY A 182 0.53 27.87 7.41
C GLY A 182 -0.74 27.42 8.15
N LEU A 183 -0.92 26.11 8.36
CA LEU A 183 -2.02 25.49 9.07
C LEU A 183 -1.84 25.68 10.57
N LYS A 184 -2.09 26.91 11.04
CA LYS A 184 -2.32 27.15 12.47
C LYS A 184 -3.45 26.23 12.93
N ALA A 185 -3.14 25.38 13.91
CA ALA A 185 -4.11 24.67 14.72
C ALA A 185 -5.19 25.66 15.17
N ARG A 186 -6.38 25.56 14.57
CA ARG A 186 -7.60 26.17 15.10
C ARG A 186 -8.24 25.11 16.01
N PRO A 187 -8.71 25.48 17.20
CA PRO A 187 -9.49 24.57 18.03
C PRO A 187 -10.71 24.08 17.24
N GLY A 188 -10.94 22.77 17.24
CA GLY A 188 -11.90 22.02 16.44
C GLY A 188 -11.34 21.35 15.17
N ARG A 189 -10.02 21.14 15.02
CA ARG A 189 -9.36 20.58 13.81
C ARG A 189 -8.42 19.40 14.16
N PRO A 190 -7.99 18.57 13.18
CA PRO A 190 -7.10 17.41 13.40
C PRO A 190 -5.83 17.65 14.24
N GLY A 191 -5.41 18.92 14.40
CA GLY A 191 -4.36 19.32 15.33
C GLY A 191 -4.69 19.06 16.81
N ASP A 192 -5.96 19.05 17.20
CA ASP A 192 -6.38 18.71 18.58
C ASP A 192 -6.21 17.21 18.87
N LEU A 193 -6.19 16.38 17.83
CA LEU A 193 -5.90 14.94 17.90
C LEU A 193 -4.40 14.63 17.70
N GLY A 194 -3.55 15.67 17.65
CA GLY A 194 -2.13 15.52 17.39
C GLY A 194 -1.80 14.99 15.98
N ILE A 195 -2.65 15.26 14.97
CA ILE A 195 -2.44 14.82 13.59
C ILE A 195 -1.91 15.98 12.73
N TYR A 196 -0.73 15.79 12.13
CA TYR A 196 -0.17 16.66 11.11
C TYR A 196 -0.66 16.24 9.71
N LEU A 197 -1.26 17.16 8.96
CA LEU A 197 -1.80 16.88 7.62
C LEU A 197 -0.83 17.31 6.52
N VAL A 198 -0.60 16.41 5.57
CA VAL A 198 0.15 16.64 4.32
C VAL A 198 -0.78 16.39 3.15
N ASP A 199 -0.99 17.38 2.29
CA ASP A 199 -1.75 17.19 1.05
C ASP A 199 -0.90 16.38 0.06
N LEU A 200 -1.41 15.21 -0.33
CA LEU A 200 -0.80 14.38 -1.35
C LEU A 200 -1.14 14.98 -2.71
N TRP A 201 -0.13 15.55 -3.35
CA TRP A 201 -0.25 16.13 -4.67
C TRP A 201 -0.70 15.06 -5.69
N LYS A 202 -1.58 15.44 -6.62
CA LYS A 202 -1.88 14.60 -7.81
C LYS A 202 -0.61 14.31 -8.63
N ASP A 203 0.41 15.14 -8.45
CA ASP A 203 1.72 15.00 -9.09
C ASP A 203 2.82 15.29 -8.05
N GLY A 204 3.53 14.25 -7.58
CA GLY A 204 4.55 14.36 -6.51
C GLY A 204 5.76 15.26 -6.85
N ALA A 205 5.78 15.82 -8.05
CA ALA A 205 6.82 16.69 -8.58
C ALA A 205 6.45 18.19 -8.61
N VAL A 206 5.20 18.56 -8.34
CA VAL A 206 4.71 19.94 -8.50
C VAL A 206 4.35 20.57 -7.16
N GLU A 207 4.99 21.69 -6.85
CA GLU A 207 4.71 22.47 -5.64
C GLU A 207 3.28 23.04 -5.64
N PRO A 208 2.65 23.14 -4.45
CA PRO A 208 1.33 23.75 -4.32
C PRO A 208 1.43 25.26 -4.58
N LYS A 209 0.76 25.73 -5.63
CA LYS A 209 0.69 27.18 -5.93
C LYS A 209 -0.16 27.95 -4.90
N GLN A 210 -1.02 27.26 -4.13
CA GLN A 210 -1.88 27.86 -3.10
C GLN A 210 -2.23 26.84 -1.99
N GLU A 211 -2.33 27.33 -0.75
CA GLU A 211 -2.98 26.60 0.35
C GLU A 211 -4.43 26.28 -0.02
N ARG A 212 -4.83 25.00 -0.01
CA ARG A 212 -6.25 24.65 -0.24
C ARG A 212 -7.11 25.24 0.87
N PRO A 213 -8.21 25.95 0.53
CA PRO A 213 -9.18 26.36 1.52
C PRO A 213 -9.78 25.10 2.18
N THR A 214 -9.51 24.93 3.47
CA THR A 214 -10.06 23.88 4.37
C THR A 214 -11.59 23.66 4.34
N ARG A 215 -12.35 24.42 3.55
CA ARG A 215 -13.79 24.23 3.29
C ARG A 215 -14.10 23.32 2.10
N HIS A 216 -13.11 22.96 1.27
CA HIS A 216 -13.27 22.03 0.15
C HIS A 216 -12.38 20.81 0.34
N GLY A 217 -12.98 19.71 0.80
CA GLY A 217 -12.42 18.37 0.72
C GLY A 217 -11.49 17.99 1.87
N ILE A 218 -12.05 17.65 3.03
CA ILE A 218 -11.38 16.66 3.88
C ILE A 218 -11.37 15.37 3.06
N SER A 219 -10.21 14.72 2.93
CA SER A 219 -10.09 13.37 2.36
C SER A 219 -11.25 12.50 2.85
N LEU A 220 -12.00 11.89 1.94
CA LEU A 220 -13.15 11.07 2.31
C LEU A 220 -12.80 10.01 3.38
N PRO A 221 -11.72 9.22 3.24
CA PRO A 221 -11.33 8.27 4.28
C PRO A 221 -10.88 8.94 5.58
N LEU A 222 -10.26 10.13 5.53
CA LEU A 222 -9.97 10.90 6.76
C LEU A 222 -11.26 11.37 7.44
N ALA A 223 -12.27 11.78 6.68
CA ALA A 223 -13.55 12.21 7.23
C ALA A 223 -14.24 11.07 7.99
N TYR A 224 -14.22 9.85 7.44
CA TYR A 224 -14.72 8.65 8.10
C TYR A 224 -13.94 8.34 9.38
N LEU A 225 -12.61 8.31 9.30
CA LEU A 225 -11.74 8.05 10.46
C LEU A 225 -12.02 9.00 11.64
N LEU A 226 -12.32 10.27 11.34
CA LEU A 226 -12.50 11.30 12.36
C LEU A 226 -13.95 11.52 12.80
N LYS A 227 -14.91 10.74 12.28
CA LYS A 227 -16.35 10.98 12.51
C LYS A 227 -16.73 10.82 13.99
N ASP A 228 -16.23 9.77 14.65
CA ASP A 228 -16.55 9.47 16.06
C ASP A 228 -15.41 9.80 17.05
N ALA A 229 -14.20 10.09 16.56
CA ALA A 229 -13.07 10.51 17.39
C ALA A 229 -13.30 11.87 18.07
N LYS A 230 -14.16 12.72 17.50
CA LYS A 230 -14.40 14.11 17.96
C LYS A 230 -15.32 14.23 19.18
N ALA A 231 -16.05 13.18 19.54
CA ALA A 231 -17.17 13.30 20.49
C ALA A 231 -16.77 13.37 21.98
N LYS A 232 -15.50 13.14 22.35
CA LYS A 232 -15.10 13.02 23.77
C LYS A 232 -14.08 14.04 24.29
N GLN A 233 -13.51 14.89 23.43
CA GLN A 233 -12.55 15.92 23.86
C GLN A 233 -13.17 17.29 24.18
N THR A 234 -14.48 17.37 24.47
CA THR A 234 -15.11 18.59 24.99
C THR A 234 -14.93 18.75 26.52
N GLY A 235 -13.76 18.36 27.03
CA GLY A 235 -13.31 18.69 28.37
C GLY A 235 -12.18 19.71 28.25
N GLU A 236 -12.39 20.90 28.81
CA GLU A 236 -11.45 22.02 28.82
C GLU A 236 -10.02 21.58 29.21
N THR A 237 -9.12 21.49 28.24
CA THR A 237 -7.68 21.47 28.50
C THR A 237 -7.07 22.80 28.09
N THR A 238 -7.11 23.73 29.03
CA THR A 238 -6.36 24.98 29.02
C THR A 238 -4.89 24.74 29.32
N ASP A 239 -4.20 23.92 28.52
CA ASP A 239 -2.74 23.82 28.60
C ASP A 239 -2.10 23.96 27.22
N LYS A 240 -1.54 25.15 26.99
CA LYS A 240 -0.76 25.50 25.79
C LYS A 240 0.67 24.96 25.88
N THR A 241 0.83 23.71 26.27
CA THR A 241 2.07 22.99 25.98
C THR A 241 1.94 22.47 24.55
N HIS A 242 2.67 23.08 23.62
CA HIS A 242 2.83 22.59 22.24
C HIS A 242 3.50 21.21 22.28
N ASN A 243 2.70 20.17 22.53
CA ASN A 243 3.15 18.80 22.34
C ASN A 243 3.26 18.55 20.84
N PRO A 244 4.38 17.97 20.37
CA PRO A 244 4.53 17.65 18.95
C PRO A 244 3.42 16.69 18.51
N PRO A 245 2.94 16.80 17.25
CA PRO A 245 1.93 15.90 16.72
C PRO A 245 2.43 14.46 16.81
N GLU A 246 1.54 13.56 17.23
CA GLU A 246 1.87 12.16 17.38
C GLU A 246 1.66 11.36 16.08
N TRP A 247 0.93 11.94 15.13
CA TRP A 247 0.52 11.32 13.89
C TRP A 247 0.83 12.23 12.70
N ILE A 248 1.16 11.64 11.56
CA ILE A 248 1.24 12.31 10.25
C ILE A 248 0.29 11.64 9.27
N ALA A 249 -0.51 12.44 8.56
CA ALA A 249 -1.48 11.96 7.60
C ALA A 249 -1.25 12.60 6.22
N GLY A 250 -0.88 11.78 5.24
CA GLY A 250 -0.92 12.12 3.83
C GLY A 250 -2.34 11.96 3.29
N VAL A 251 -2.93 13.02 2.74
CA VAL A 251 -4.33 13.03 2.31
C VAL A 251 -4.51 13.53 0.88
N SER A 252 -5.34 12.85 0.10
CA SER A 252 -5.99 13.41 -1.11
C SER A 252 -7.48 13.15 -1.06
N GLU A 253 -8.25 13.59 -2.05
CA GLU A 253 -9.72 13.42 -2.08
C GLU A 253 -10.18 12.01 -1.70
N HIS A 254 -9.52 10.99 -2.25
CA HIS A 254 -9.85 9.58 -2.05
C HIS A 254 -8.80 8.80 -1.24
N GLN A 255 -7.71 9.41 -0.80
CA GLN A 255 -6.61 8.70 -0.15
C GLN A 255 -6.35 9.20 1.26
N LEU A 256 -6.03 8.27 2.15
CA LEU A 256 -5.46 8.52 3.46
C LEU A 256 -4.26 7.60 3.69
N SER A 257 -3.14 8.18 4.09
CA SER A 257 -1.97 7.49 4.63
C SER A 257 -1.69 8.05 6.02
N LEU A 258 -2.04 7.33 7.07
CA LEU A 258 -1.82 7.72 8.46
C LEU A 258 -0.63 6.95 9.02
N ASN A 259 0.35 7.64 9.59
CA ASN A 259 1.54 7.04 10.19
C ASN A 259 1.73 7.57 11.61
N ARG A 260 2.12 6.69 12.52
CA ARG A 260 2.58 7.09 13.87
C ARG A 260 3.98 7.68 13.77
N VAL A 261 4.20 8.82 14.43
CA VAL A 261 5.50 9.52 14.40
C VAL A 261 6.36 9.13 15.60
N LYS A 262 5.74 8.76 16.72
CA LYS A 262 6.47 8.37 17.93
C LYS A 262 7.10 6.98 17.76
N PRO A 263 8.27 6.74 18.39
CA PRO A 263 9.02 5.48 18.28
C PRO A 263 8.48 4.38 19.21
N ASP A 264 7.41 4.66 19.97
CA ASP A 264 6.82 3.76 20.96
C ASP A 264 6.22 2.51 20.31
N PHE A 265 5.53 2.69 19.19
CA PHE A 265 5.12 1.58 18.32
C PHE A 265 4.97 2.06 16.88
N LYS A 266 5.17 1.15 15.95
CA LYS A 266 5.01 1.40 14.51
C LYS A 266 3.58 1.12 14.11
N PHE A 267 2.97 2.09 13.45
CA PHE A 267 1.66 1.95 12.86
C PHE A 267 1.57 2.74 11.56
N ARG A 268 1.01 2.09 10.54
CA ARG A 268 0.66 2.71 9.26
C ARG A 268 -0.71 2.21 8.82
N LEU A 269 -1.57 3.13 8.44
CA LEU A 269 -2.84 2.86 7.79
C LEU A 269 -2.84 3.51 6.41
N GLU A 270 -3.15 2.72 5.40
CA GLU A 270 -3.47 3.19 4.05
C GLU A 270 -4.93 2.90 3.76
N SER A 271 -5.64 3.88 3.22
CA SER A 271 -6.99 3.70 2.74
C SER A 271 -7.23 4.46 1.45
N PHE A 272 -8.01 3.84 0.57
CA PHE A 272 -8.53 4.45 -0.63
C PHE A 272 -10.05 4.32 -0.65
N ALA A 273 -10.76 5.43 -0.88
CA ALA A 273 -12.21 5.50 -0.94
C ALA A 273 -12.66 6.42 -2.08
N CYS A 274 -12.97 5.82 -3.23
CA CYS A 274 -13.55 6.50 -4.39
C CYS A 274 -15.01 6.12 -4.63
N GLY A 275 -15.57 5.20 -3.83
CA GLY A 275 -16.96 4.79 -3.95
C GLY A 275 -17.19 3.63 -4.91
N GLU A 276 -16.13 3.11 -5.51
CA GLU A 276 -16.16 1.90 -6.34
C GLU A 276 -15.60 0.76 -5.49
N ALA A 277 -16.44 -0.24 -5.16
CA ALA A 277 -16.03 -1.30 -4.24
C ALA A 277 -14.74 -1.99 -4.73
N GLN A 278 -14.63 -2.25 -6.03
CA GLN A 278 -13.46 -2.84 -6.70
C GLN A 278 -12.18 -1.98 -6.66
N SER A 279 -12.27 -0.76 -6.11
CA SER A 279 -11.15 0.17 -5.93
C SER A 279 -10.92 0.50 -4.44
N ASP A 280 -11.94 0.40 -3.61
CA ASP A 280 -11.90 0.76 -2.19
C ASP A 280 -11.16 -0.31 -1.34
N PHE A 281 -10.29 0.15 -0.44
CA PHE A 281 -9.51 -0.74 0.44
C PHE A 281 -9.07 -0.09 1.75
N ILE A 282 -8.72 -0.94 2.72
CA ILE A 282 -7.99 -0.58 3.94
C ILE A 282 -6.82 -1.55 4.09
N PHE A 283 -5.63 -1.00 4.31
CA PHE A 283 -4.42 -1.75 4.64
C PHE A 283 -3.81 -1.16 5.90
N ILE A 284 -3.40 -2.03 6.82
CA ILE A 284 -2.78 -1.66 8.09
C ILE A 284 -1.52 -2.49 8.28
N PHE A 285 -0.47 -1.79 8.70
CA PHE A 285 0.71 -2.39 9.29
C PHE A 285 0.83 -1.91 10.73
N ALA A 286 1.07 -2.83 11.65
CA ALA A 286 1.43 -2.50 13.01
C ALA A 286 2.57 -3.41 13.49
N ASP A 287 3.42 -2.94 14.39
CA ASP A 287 4.42 -3.82 14.99
C ASP A 287 3.78 -4.88 15.93
N LYS A 288 4.60 -5.81 16.42
CA LYS A 288 4.14 -6.89 17.30
C LYS A 288 3.57 -6.41 18.64
N SER A 289 3.87 -5.17 19.07
CA SER A 289 3.41 -4.65 20.35
C SER A 289 1.93 -4.25 20.32
N MET A 290 1.39 -3.98 19.13
CA MET A 290 0.00 -3.61 18.95
C MET A 290 -0.85 -4.84 18.61
N GLY A 291 -1.84 -5.14 19.47
CA GLY A 291 -2.83 -6.17 19.19
C GLY A 291 -3.88 -5.67 18.19
N LEU A 292 -3.75 -6.04 16.91
CA LEU A 292 -4.73 -5.70 15.87
C LEU A 292 -6.11 -6.31 16.13
N ASP A 293 -6.18 -7.39 16.91
CA ASP A 293 -7.43 -8.10 17.24
C ASP A 293 -8.49 -7.20 17.91
N ASN A 294 -8.07 -6.13 18.59
CA ASN A 294 -8.98 -5.16 19.22
C ASN A 294 -9.30 -3.96 18.33
N LEU A 295 -8.57 -3.79 17.22
CA LEU A 295 -8.71 -2.67 16.30
C LEU A 295 -9.61 -3.00 15.11
N LEU A 296 -9.62 -4.27 14.69
CA LEU A 296 -10.22 -4.69 13.42
C LEU A 296 -11.50 -5.48 13.62
N SER A 297 -12.47 -5.28 12.74
CA SER A 297 -13.66 -6.11 12.68
C SER A 297 -13.38 -7.48 12.04
N PRO A 298 -14.30 -8.46 12.17
CA PRO A 298 -14.25 -9.69 11.40
C PRO A 298 -14.28 -9.42 9.89
N GLY A 299 -13.37 -10.07 9.14
CA GLY A 299 -13.30 -9.95 7.67
C GLY A 299 -12.01 -9.31 7.14
N PHE A 300 -11.13 -8.83 8.02
CA PHE A 300 -9.76 -8.55 7.65
C PHE A 300 -8.97 -9.85 7.47
N HIS A 301 -8.18 -9.93 6.41
CA HIS A 301 -7.09 -10.88 6.35
C HIS A 301 -5.97 -10.36 7.24
N VAL A 302 -5.54 -11.17 8.20
CA VAL A 302 -4.47 -10.81 9.13
C VAL A 302 -3.32 -11.80 8.97
N GLU A 303 -2.13 -11.27 8.70
CA GLU A 303 -0.90 -12.04 8.59
C GLU A 303 0.09 -11.58 9.66
N ARG A 304 0.60 -12.52 10.45
CA ARG A 304 1.56 -12.25 11.51
C ARG A 304 2.93 -12.72 11.06
N THR A 305 3.90 -11.81 11.10
CA THR A 305 5.28 -12.05 10.68
C THR A 305 6.25 -11.75 11.80
N ASP A 306 7.53 -12.02 11.58
CA ASP A 306 8.56 -11.69 12.55
C ASP A 306 8.78 -10.19 12.79
N TYR A 307 8.25 -9.35 11.91
CA TYR A 307 8.44 -7.89 11.91
C TYR A 307 7.21 -7.14 12.43
N GLY A 308 6.03 -7.75 12.37
CA GLY A 308 4.79 -7.11 12.75
C GLY A 308 3.58 -7.88 12.25
N GLN A 309 2.44 -7.20 12.27
CA GLN A 309 1.16 -7.69 11.85
C GLN A 309 0.67 -6.86 10.67
N PHE A 310 0.26 -7.55 9.61
CA PHE A 310 -0.39 -6.98 8.46
C PHE A 310 -1.87 -7.28 8.55
N ALA A 311 -2.69 -6.30 8.23
CA ALA A 311 -4.10 -6.52 8.03
C ALA A 311 -4.58 -5.78 6.80
N TRP A 312 -5.37 -6.46 5.98
CA TRP A 312 -5.98 -5.82 4.83
C TRP A 312 -7.38 -6.31 4.58
N ARG A 313 -8.17 -5.42 4.01
CA ARG A 313 -9.47 -5.72 3.45
C ARG A 313 -9.57 -5.00 2.12
N LEU A 314 -9.81 -5.78 1.07
CA LEU A 314 -9.93 -5.31 -0.31
C LEU A 314 -11.40 -5.38 -0.72
N ASP A 315 -11.71 -4.74 -1.84
CA ASP A 315 -13.02 -4.83 -2.48
C ASP A 315 -14.19 -4.43 -1.54
N ILE A 316 -13.97 -3.39 -0.73
CA ILE A 316 -14.89 -3.02 0.36
C ILE A 316 -16.00 -2.10 -0.19
N SER A 317 -17.26 -2.35 0.17
CA SER A 317 -18.33 -1.37 -0.08
C SER A 317 -18.07 -0.06 0.67
N THR A 318 -18.49 1.07 0.12
CA THR A 318 -18.32 2.39 0.75
C THR A 318 -18.87 2.46 2.17
N GLN A 319 -20.03 1.84 2.42
CA GLN A 319 -20.63 1.79 3.76
C GLN A 319 -19.73 1.02 4.74
N ALA A 320 -19.30 -0.18 4.38
CA ALA A 320 -18.40 -0.94 5.23
C ALA A 320 -17.06 -0.22 5.44
N LEU A 321 -16.50 0.44 4.42
CA LEU A 321 -15.27 1.21 4.56
C LEU A 321 -15.43 2.39 5.53
N GLU A 322 -16.55 3.09 5.48
CA GLU A 322 -16.89 4.15 6.44
C GLU A 322 -16.96 3.59 7.87
N GLU A 323 -17.72 2.51 8.10
CA GLU A 323 -17.89 1.88 9.41
C GLU A 323 -16.54 1.39 9.99
N GLU A 324 -15.70 0.75 9.17
CA GLU A 324 -14.38 0.28 9.60
C GLU A 324 -13.46 1.44 9.99
N LEU A 325 -13.36 2.48 9.16
CA LEU A 325 -12.51 3.64 9.47
C LEU A 325 -13.01 4.37 10.72
N MET A 326 -14.32 4.47 10.92
CA MET A 326 -14.90 5.03 12.15
C MET A 326 -14.44 4.24 13.39
N MET A 327 -14.54 2.91 13.35
CA MET A 327 -14.13 2.03 14.45
C MET A 327 -12.62 2.10 14.74
N ILE A 328 -11.80 2.10 13.69
CA ILE A 328 -10.34 2.25 13.79
C ILE A 328 -10.02 3.61 14.43
N GLY A 329 -10.60 4.69 13.91
CA GLY A 329 -10.38 6.04 14.43
C GLY A 329 -10.81 6.20 15.88
N HIS A 330 -11.95 5.61 16.26
CA HIS A 330 -12.40 5.59 17.65
C HIS A 330 -11.39 4.93 18.58
N THR A 331 -10.74 3.86 18.13
CA THR A 331 -9.77 3.10 18.93
C THR A 331 -8.42 3.80 19.01
N LEU A 332 -7.96 4.40 17.91
CA LEU A 332 -6.65 5.07 17.82
C LEU A 332 -6.59 6.40 18.58
N PHE A 333 -7.71 7.14 18.64
CA PHE A 333 -7.76 8.49 19.20
C PHE A 333 -8.56 8.59 20.50
N LYS A 334 -8.71 7.47 21.22
CA LYS A 334 -9.43 7.39 22.50
C LYS A 334 -8.67 8.02 23.67
#